data_AF-A0A6I9SE94-F1
#
_entry.id   AF-A0A6I9SE94-F1
#
_cell.length_a   1.000
_cell.length_b   1.000
_cell.length_c   1.000
_cell.angle_alpha   90.00
_cell.angle_beta   90.00
_cell.angle_gamma   90.00
#
_symmetry.space_group_name_H-M   'P 1'
#
loop_
_entity.id
_entity.type
_entity.pdbx_description
1 polymer ?
#
loop_
_entity_poly.entity_id
_entity_poly.type
_entity_poly.pdbx_seq_one_letter_code
_entity_poly.pdbx_strand_id
1 'polypeptide(L)'
;MAGDHRGFPVLCLFFFWILTLPSISFAYRPGDIVPMSKAGQYHGSRTVWHDVIGRHCPIFAVNREVLIPIPKPADFTGADPYKISFQVGHEKFYVPWLFVINRKSSEVPMIDFHLRYSGNDLHGVTAKVVDMPHHYVEVHQDIRKNFWDPNHWPKLVLVRYTRIIFYCFISRIHLSSS
;
A
#
# COMPACT_ATOMS: atom_id res chain seq x y z
N MET A 1 -41.35 -34.80 38.13
CA MET A 1 -40.71 -34.09 37.00
C MET A 1 -39.53 -33.30 37.56
N ALA A 2 -38.36 -33.93 37.64
CA ALA A 2 -37.15 -33.29 38.15
C ALA A 2 -36.45 -32.59 36.97
N GLY A 3 -36.49 -31.26 36.96
CA GLY A 3 -35.83 -30.42 35.96
C GLY A 3 -34.32 -30.46 36.15
N ASP A 4 -33.62 -30.89 35.12
CA ASP A 4 -32.17 -30.97 35.09
C ASP A 4 -31.57 -29.55 34.90
N HIS A 5 -31.30 -28.87 36.00
CA HIS A 5 -30.76 -27.50 36.03
C HIS A 5 -29.23 -27.42 35.80
N ARG A 6 -28.57 -28.53 35.44
CA ARG A 6 -27.09 -28.60 35.37
C ARG A 6 -26.49 -28.08 34.06
N GLY A 7 -27.30 -27.86 33.02
CA GLY A 7 -26.82 -27.37 31.71
C GLY A 7 -26.65 -25.84 31.59
N PHE A 8 -27.37 -25.06 32.40
CA PHE A 8 -27.39 -23.60 32.31
C PHE A 8 -26.07 -22.89 32.70
N PRO A 9 -25.36 -23.26 33.79
CA PRO A 9 -24.13 -22.57 34.17
C PRO A 9 -22.97 -22.88 33.23
N VAL A 10 -22.94 -24.08 32.63
CA VAL A 10 -21.90 -24.49 31.67
C VAL A 10 -22.00 -23.69 30.36
N LEU A 11 -23.23 -23.46 29.87
CA LEU A 11 -23.47 -22.66 28.68
C LEU A 11 -23.08 -21.18 28.88
N CYS A 12 -23.36 -20.63 30.06
CA CYS A 12 -23.00 -19.25 30.41
C CYS A 12 -21.48 -19.06 30.53
N LEU A 13 -20.77 -20.04 31.10
CA LEU A 13 -19.30 -20.03 31.18
C LEU A 13 -18.65 -20.10 29.79
N PHE A 14 -19.24 -20.85 28.85
CA PHE A 14 -18.76 -20.93 27.47
C PHE A 14 -18.99 -19.61 26.70
N PHE A 15 -20.14 -18.97 26.88
CA PHE A 15 -20.44 -17.65 26.29
C PHE A 15 -19.51 -16.56 26.82
N PHE A 16 -19.19 -16.58 28.12
CA PHE A 16 -18.21 -15.67 28.73
C PHE A 16 -16.80 -15.87 28.15
N TRP A 17 -16.40 -17.13 27.92
CA TRP A 17 -15.11 -17.47 27.30
C TRP A 17 -14.97 -16.93 25.86
N ILE A 18 -16.05 -16.96 25.07
CA ILE A 18 -16.06 -16.41 23.71
C ILE A 18 -15.97 -14.87 23.73
N LEU A 19 -16.63 -14.22 24.69
CA LEU A 19 -16.60 -12.76 24.85
C LEU A 19 -15.24 -12.23 25.33
N THR A 20 -14.44 -13.06 26.00
CA THR A 20 -13.07 -12.72 26.42
C THR A 20 -12.00 -12.95 25.37
N LEU A 21 -12.34 -13.52 24.19
CA LEU A 21 -11.38 -13.60 23.10
C LEU A 21 -11.05 -12.17 22.67
N PRO A 22 -9.81 -11.68 22.90
CA PRO A 22 -9.44 -10.38 22.38
C PRO A 22 -9.62 -10.44 20.88
N SER A 23 -10.51 -9.60 20.35
CA SER A 23 -10.53 -9.33 18.92
C SER A 23 -9.12 -8.86 18.58
N ILE A 24 -8.38 -9.65 17.81
CA ILE A 24 -7.03 -9.28 17.37
C ILE A 24 -7.20 -8.15 16.35
N SER A 25 -7.50 -6.96 16.85
CA SER A 25 -7.58 -5.75 16.06
C SER A 25 -6.14 -5.35 15.79
N PHE A 26 -5.69 -5.61 14.56
CA PHE A 26 -4.38 -5.21 14.10
C PHE A 26 -4.39 -3.70 13.87
N ALA A 27 -4.22 -2.94 14.95
CA ALA A 27 -4.20 -1.48 14.92
C ALA A 27 -2.74 -1.02 14.78
N TYR A 28 -2.45 -0.25 13.73
CA TYR A 28 -1.13 0.31 13.51
C TYR A 28 -0.85 1.44 14.50
N ARG A 29 0.39 1.49 14.98
CA ARG A 29 0.94 2.62 15.71
C ARG A 29 1.71 3.54 14.76
N PRO A 30 1.76 4.86 15.03
CA PRO A 30 2.65 5.75 14.30
C PRO A 30 4.09 5.22 14.30
N GLY A 31 4.67 5.05 13.11
CA GLY A 31 6.01 4.47 12.95
C GLY A 31 6.02 2.98 12.56
N ASP A 32 4.89 2.28 12.65
CA ASP A 32 4.81 0.88 12.22
C ASP A 32 4.97 0.75 10.71
N ILE A 33 5.62 -0.32 10.27
CA ILE A 33 5.72 -0.64 8.85
C ILE A 33 4.38 -1.19 8.39
N VAL A 34 3.83 -0.60 7.33
CA VAL A 34 2.64 -1.11 6.64
C VAL A 34 3.11 -2.13 5.61
N PRO A 35 2.81 -3.43 5.76
CA PRO A 35 3.30 -4.45 4.85
C PRO A 35 2.78 -4.23 3.44
N MET A 36 3.64 -4.48 2.45
CA MET A 36 3.33 -4.28 1.06
C MET A 36 3.99 -5.36 0.23
N SER A 37 3.30 -5.84 -0.79
CA SER A 37 3.85 -6.70 -1.84
C SER A 37 3.64 -6.05 -3.21
N LYS A 38 4.41 -6.51 -4.20
CA LYS A 38 4.35 -6.00 -5.58
C LYS A 38 4.40 -7.12 -6.59
N ALA A 39 3.73 -6.92 -7.72
CA ALA A 39 3.82 -7.78 -8.89
C ALA A 39 4.06 -6.93 -10.14
N GLY A 40 4.88 -7.44 -11.05
CA GLY A 40 5.16 -6.84 -12.36
C GLY A 40 4.37 -7.52 -13.47
N GLN A 41 4.09 -6.78 -14.53
CA GLN A 41 3.54 -7.31 -15.77
C GLN A 41 4.27 -6.71 -16.98
N TYR A 42 4.75 -7.57 -17.86
CA TYR A 42 5.37 -7.20 -19.13
C TYR A 42 4.92 -8.18 -20.21
N HIS A 43 4.52 -7.68 -21.38
CA HIS A 43 4.07 -8.51 -22.50
C HIS A 43 3.02 -9.59 -22.11
N GLY A 44 2.03 -9.21 -21.28
CA GLY A 44 1.02 -10.15 -20.79
C GLY A 44 1.49 -11.10 -19.68
N SER A 45 2.79 -11.39 -19.59
CA SER A 45 3.40 -12.20 -18.53
C SER A 45 3.45 -11.44 -17.21
N ARG A 46 3.07 -12.11 -16.13
CA ARG A 46 3.02 -11.56 -14.76
C ARG A 46 4.03 -12.26 -13.88
N THR A 47 4.73 -11.48 -13.05
CA THR A 47 5.54 -12.06 -11.98
C THR A 47 4.64 -12.51 -10.84
N VAL A 48 5.18 -13.40 -10.00
CA VAL A 48 4.57 -13.70 -8.70
C VAL A 48 4.58 -12.44 -7.84
N TRP A 49 3.67 -12.39 -6.86
CA TRP A 49 3.71 -11.38 -5.81
C TRP A 49 4.96 -11.58 -4.96
N HIS A 50 5.72 -10.51 -4.79
CA HIS A 50 6.89 -10.50 -3.93
C HIS A 50 6.72 -9.46 -2.85
N ASP A 51 7.02 -9.85 -1.62
CA ASP A 51 7.03 -8.93 -0.50
C ASP A 51 8.07 -7.83 -0.72
N VAL A 52 7.65 -6.60 -0.42
CA VAL A 52 8.55 -5.47 -0.42
C VAL A 52 9.28 -5.44 0.91
N ILE A 53 10.61 -5.33 0.85
CA ILE A 53 11.45 -5.25 2.05
C ILE A 53 10.97 -4.06 2.89
N GLY A 54 10.83 -4.23 4.20
CA GLY A 54 10.25 -3.23 5.10
C GLY A 54 10.83 -1.82 4.99
N ARG A 55 12.12 -1.67 4.62
CA ARG A 55 12.73 -0.35 4.38
C ARG A 55 12.14 0.42 3.19
N HIS A 56 11.52 -0.27 2.25
CA HIS A 56 10.84 0.29 1.07
C HIS A 56 9.32 0.34 1.26
N CYS A 57 8.80 -0.16 2.37
CA CYS A 57 7.38 -0.11 2.68
C CYS A 57 6.96 1.26 3.22
N PRO A 58 5.66 1.60 3.11
CA PRO A 58 5.11 2.76 3.80
C PRO A 58 5.25 2.61 5.31
N ILE A 59 5.44 3.75 5.99
CA ILE A 59 5.41 3.83 7.46
C ILE A 59 4.08 4.47 7.85
N PHE A 60 3.39 3.86 8.80
CA PHE A 60 2.09 4.32 9.26
C PHE A 60 2.19 5.74 9.82
N ALA A 61 1.29 6.61 9.34
CA ALA A 61 1.20 8.02 9.69
C ALA A 61 2.45 8.87 9.38
N VAL A 62 3.34 8.43 8.48
CA VAL A 62 4.57 9.17 8.11
C VAL A 62 4.64 9.36 6.60
N ASN A 63 4.89 10.60 6.16
CA ASN A 63 5.21 10.88 4.77
C ASN A 63 6.63 10.40 4.47
N ARG A 64 6.81 9.68 3.36
CA ARG A 64 8.10 9.08 3.05
C ARG A 64 8.28 8.91 1.56
N GLU A 65 9.51 9.10 1.10
CA GLU A 65 9.92 8.79 -0.27
C GLU A 65 10.96 7.67 -0.25
N VAL A 66 10.83 6.71 -1.15
CA VAL A 66 11.73 5.57 -1.28
C VAL A 66 11.93 5.19 -2.74
N LEU A 67 13.10 4.64 -3.05
CA LEU A 67 13.34 3.99 -4.35
C LEU A 67 12.98 2.51 -4.23
N ILE A 68 12.11 2.02 -5.12
CA ILE A 68 11.77 0.60 -5.23
C ILE A 68 12.45 0.03 -6.48
N PRO A 69 13.27 -1.02 -6.35
CA PRO A 69 13.88 -1.68 -7.49
C PRO A 69 12.87 -2.55 -8.24
N ILE A 70 12.86 -2.38 -9.56
CA ILE A 70 12.12 -3.20 -10.51
C ILE A 70 13.12 -4.10 -11.26
N PRO A 71 12.99 -5.43 -11.13
CA PRO A 71 13.88 -6.36 -11.83
C PRO A 71 13.60 -6.37 -13.33
N LYS A 72 14.61 -6.72 -14.12
CA LYS A 72 14.47 -6.91 -15.56
C LYS A 72 13.54 -8.10 -15.83
N PRO A 73 12.45 -7.94 -16.61
CA PRO A 73 11.66 -9.08 -17.05
C PRO A 73 12.48 -9.94 -18.04
N ALA A 74 12.26 -11.25 -18.05
CA ALA A 74 13.06 -12.21 -18.81
C ALA A 74 13.20 -11.83 -20.30
N ASP A 75 12.09 -11.46 -20.93
CA ASP A 75 12.02 -11.13 -22.36
C ASP A 75 11.91 -9.61 -22.60
N PHE A 76 12.65 -8.80 -21.84
CA PHE A 76 12.58 -7.34 -22.00
C PHE A 76 13.13 -6.89 -23.35
N THR A 77 12.25 -6.42 -24.23
CA THR A 77 12.58 -5.84 -25.54
C THR A 77 12.40 -4.32 -25.58
N GLY A 78 11.74 -3.73 -24.58
CA GLY A 78 11.30 -2.33 -24.60
C GLY A 78 10.18 -2.05 -25.62
N ALA A 79 9.59 -3.12 -26.19
CA ALA A 79 8.46 -3.04 -27.11
C ALA A 79 7.16 -2.67 -26.41
N ASP A 80 6.95 -3.28 -25.25
CA ASP A 80 5.70 -3.23 -24.51
C ASP A 80 5.81 -2.37 -23.25
N PRO A 81 4.69 -1.83 -22.76
CA PRO A 81 4.70 -1.12 -21.49
C PRO A 81 4.96 -2.10 -20.34
N TYR A 82 5.80 -1.68 -19.40
CA TYR A 82 5.93 -2.36 -18.11
C TYR A 82 4.91 -1.80 -17.12
N LYS A 83 4.14 -2.70 -16.49
CA LYS A 83 3.17 -2.36 -15.46
C LYS A 83 3.56 -2.95 -14.11
N ILE A 84 3.17 -2.28 -13.04
CA ILE A 84 3.34 -2.76 -11.66
C ILE A 84 2.03 -2.66 -10.90
N SER A 85 1.78 -3.59 -10.00
CA SER A 85 0.62 -3.61 -9.12
C SER A 85 1.10 -3.87 -7.68
N PHE A 86 0.33 -3.41 -6.70
CA PHE A 86 0.70 -3.51 -5.29
C PHE A 86 -0.45 -4.04 -4.46
N GLN A 87 -0.12 -4.75 -3.39
CA GLN A 87 -1.03 -5.11 -2.31
C GLN A 87 -0.48 -4.47 -1.03
N VAL A 88 -1.35 -3.86 -0.23
CA VAL A 88 -0.95 -3.08 0.96
C VAL A 88 -1.78 -3.48 2.17
N GLY A 89 -1.15 -3.53 3.34
CA GLY A 89 -1.78 -3.82 4.62
C GLY A 89 -2.25 -5.27 4.72
N HIS A 90 -1.33 -6.22 4.53
CA HIS A 90 -1.63 -7.66 4.50
C HIS A 90 -2.67 -8.01 3.43
N GLU A 91 -2.45 -7.53 2.21
CA GLU A 91 -3.32 -7.80 1.04
C GLU A 91 -4.75 -7.25 1.13
N LYS A 92 -5.07 -6.50 2.20
CA LYS A 92 -6.37 -5.86 2.38
C LYS A 92 -6.70 -4.87 1.27
N PHE A 93 -5.71 -4.15 0.75
CA PHE A 93 -5.89 -3.15 -0.30
C PHE A 93 -5.14 -3.53 -1.58
N TYR A 94 -5.90 -3.67 -2.66
CA TYR A 94 -5.36 -3.93 -3.99
C TYR A 94 -5.23 -2.63 -4.80
N VAL A 95 -4.03 -2.37 -5.31
CA VAL A 95 -3.74 -1.27 -6.22
C VAL A 95 -3.70 -1.81 -7.65
N PRO A 96 -4.52 -1.28 -8.58
CA PRO A 96 -4.56 -1.76 -9.96
C PRO A 96 -3.23 -1.55 -10.70
N TRP A 97 -3.09 -2.18 -11.85
CA TRP A 97 -1.90 -2.09 -12.70
C TRP A 97 -1.59 -0.65 -13.11
N LEU A 98 -0.43 -0.16 -12.68
CA LEU A 98 0.14 1.15 -12.96
C LEU A 98 1.18 1.05 -14.09
N PHE A 99 1.11 1.93 -15.09
CA PHE A 99 2.07 1.96 -16.20
C PHE A 99 3.32 2.73 -15.79
N VAL A 100 4.44 2.02 -15.61
CA VAL A 100 5.70 2.63 -15.15
C VAL A 100 6.59 2.94 -16.34
N ILE A 101 6.92 1.94 -17.16
CA ILE A 101 7.73 2.15 -18.37
C ILE A 101 6.77 2.21 -19.53
N ASN A 102 6.67 3.38 -20.17
CA ASN A 102 5.77 3.63 -21.28
C ASN A 102 6.50 4.40 -22.38
N ARG A 103 6.24 4.06 -23.65
CA ARG A 103 6.80 4.74 -24.81
C ARG A 103 6.24 6.14 -25.05
N LYS A 104 5.07 6.44 -24.47
CA LYS A 104 4.37 7.72 -24.67
C LYS A 104 4.98 8.88 -23.89
N SER A 105 5.73 8.62 -22.82
CA SER A 105 6.37 9.67 -22.00
C SER A 105 7.87 9.41 -21.91
N SER A 106 8.66 10.47 -22.08
CA SER A 106 10.12 10.45 -21.86
C SER A 106 10.51 10.87 -20.43
N GLU A 107 9.54 11.24 -19.62
CA GLU A 107 9.74 11.67 -18.25
C GLU A 107 9.88 10.47 -17.34
N VAL A 108 10.74 10.60 -16.33
CA VAL A 108 10.96 9.52 -15.37
C VAL A 108 9.69 9.38 -14.52
N PRO A 109 9.09 8.19 -14.41
CA PRO A 109 7.87 8.00 -13.64
C PRO A 109 8.17 8.04 -12.13
N MET A 110 7.25 8.63 -11.38
CA MET A 110 7.16 8.51 -9.93
C MET A 110 5.79 7.95 -9.55
N ILE A 111 5.74 7.05 -8.57
CA ILE A 111 4.47 6.52 -8.07
C ILE A 111 4.07 7.30 -6.81
N ASP A 112 2.95 7.99 -6.88
CA ASP A 112 2.39 8.76 -5.78
C ASP A 112 1.31 7.93 -5.07
N PHE A 113 1.62 7.45 -3.88
CA PHE A 113 0.76 6.68 -2.99
C PHE A 113 0.11 7.57 -1.95
N HIS A 114 -1.21 7.48 -1.85
CA HIS A 114 -1.99 8.14 -0.82
C HIS A 114 -2.58 7.08 0.10
N LEU A 115 -2.16 7.09 1.36
CA LEU A 115 -2.66 6.20 2.39
C LEU A 115 -3.66 6.96 3.25
N ARG A 116 -4.90 6.47 3.27
CA ARG A 116 -6.01 7.07 4.03
C ARG A 116 -6.11 6.37 5.37
N TYR A 117 -6.00 7.16 6.43
CA TYR A 117 -6.00 6.69 7.81
C TYR A 117 -7.16 7.30 8.60
N SER A 118 -7.67 6.55 9.58
CA SER A 118 -8.54 7.05 10.65
C SER A 118 -8.15 6.35 11.95
N GLY A 119 -7.83 7.12 12.98
CA GLY A 119 -7.25 6.57 14.21
C GLY A 119 -6.00 5.73 13.90
N ASN A 120 -6.04 4.47 14.30
CA ASN A 120 -4.94 3.51 14.15
C ASN A 120 -5.14 2.56 12.96
N ASP A 121 -6.15 2.81 12.12
CA ASP A 121 -6.51 1.91 11.03
C ASP A 121 -6.18 2.50 9.66
N LEU A 122 -5.69 1.64 8.78
CA LEU A 122 -5.59 1.92 7.35
C LEU A 122 -6.96 1.66 6.71
N HIS A 123 -7.58 2.74 6.23
CA HIS A 123 -8.92 2.75 5.63
C HIS A 123 -8.91 2.60 4.11
N GLY A 124 -7.83 3.02 3.45
CA GLY A 124 -7.74 2.88 2.01
C GLY A 124 -6.38 3.29 1.46
N VAL A 125 -6.10 2.78 0.27
CA VAL A 125 -4.89 3.11 -0.48
C VAL A 125 -5.29 3.48 -1.90
N THR A 126 -4.73 4.55 -2.41
CA THR A 126 -4.80 4.92 -3.84
C THR A 126 -3.40 5.23 -4.32
N ALA A 127 -3.09 4.85 -5.55
CA ALA A 127 -1.81 5.18 -6.15
C ALA A 127 -1.99 5.58 -7.61
N LYS A 128 -1.11 6.47 -8.07
CA LYS A 128 -1.06 6.92 -9.46
C LYS A 128 0.39 7.11 -9.89
N VAL A 129 0.61 7.01 -11.19
CA VAL A 129 1.89 7.38 -11.78
C VAL A 129 1.82 8.85 -12.18
N VAL A 130 2.83 9.61 -11.79
CA VAL A 130 3.01 11.01 -12.15
C VAL A 130 4.41 11.19 -12.70
N ASP A 131 4.62 12.24 -13.48
CA ASP A 131 5.98 12.60 -13.91
C ASP A 131 6.79 13.05 -12.70
N MET A 132 8.06 12.64 -12.66
CA MET A 132 8.97 13.01 -11.58
C MET A 132 9.17 14.53 -11.55
N PRO A 133 9.05 15.19 -10.39
CA PRO A 133 9.24 16.63 -10.31
C PRO A 133 10.63 17.04 -10.80
N HIS A 134 10.72 18.13 -11.57
CA HIS A 134 11.95 18.57 -12.23
C HIS A 134 13.14 18.72 -11.29
N HIS A 135 12.93 19.22 -10.08
CA HIS A 135 14.01 19.41 -9.11
C HIS A 135 14.76 18.10 -8.77
N TYR A 136 14.11 16.93 -8.73
CA TYR A 136 14.81 15.66 -8.48
C TYR A 136 15.74 15.30 -9.64
N VAL A 137 15.28 15.53 -10.87
CA VAL A 137 16.01 15.22 -12.11
C VAL A 137 17.16 16.21 -12.32
N GLU A 138 16.97 17.48 -11.95
CA GLU A 138 18.00 18.51 -12.03
C GLU A 138 19.14 18.26 -11.04
N VAL A 139 18.81 17.88 -9.81
CA VAL A 139 19.82 17.55 -8.78
C VAL A 139 20.56 16.25 -9.13
N HIS A 140 19.90 15.30 -9.80
CA HIS A 140 20.48 14.00 -10.16
C HIS A 140 20.31 13.73 -11.66
N GLN A 141 21.19 14.33 -12.46
CA GLN A 141 21.16 14.25 -13.92
C GLN A 141 21.29 12.81 -14.47
N ASP A 142 21.87 11.91 -13.67
CA ASP A 142 22.06 10.51 -13.98
C ASP A 142 20.78 9.67 -13.85
N ILE A 143 19.77 10.11 -13.08
CA ILE A 143 18.50 9.37 -12.91
C ILE A 143 17.84 9.10 -14.26
N ARG A 144 17.70 10.15 -15.09
CA ARG A 144 17.04 10.03 -16.39
C ARG A 144 17.82 9.10 -17.31
N LYS A 145 19.15 9.25 -17.36
CA LYS A 145 20.03 8.43 -18.19
C LYS A 145 19.97 6.96 -17.76
N ASN A 146 20.15 6.68 -16.47
CA ASN A 146 20.15 5.32 -15.91
C ASN A 146 18.78 4.66 -16.03
N PHE A 147 17.69 5.41 -15.81
CA PHE A 147 16.34 4.88 -15.93
C PHE A 147 16.00 4.47 -17.36
N TRP A 148 16.40 5.24 -18.37
CA TRP A 148 16.09 4.94 -19.77
C TRP A 148 17.12 4.07 -20.50
N ASP A 149 18.31 3.85 -19.93
CA ASP A 149 19.33 2.94 -20.50
C ASP A 149 18.84 1.47 -20.50
N PRO A 150 18.62 0.82 -21.65
CA PRO A 150 18.13 -0.56 -21.71
C PRO A 150 19.01 -1.60 -20.98
N ASN A 151 20.30 -1.31 -20.81
CA ASN A 151 21.27 -2.20 -20.18
C ASN A 151 21.36 -2.00 -18.66
N HIS A 152 20.90 -0.87 -18.15
CA HIS A 152 21.00 -0.55 -16.73
C HIS A 152 19.79 -1.10 -15.95
N TRP A 153 20.00 -2.16 -15.19
CA TRP A 153 18.98 -2.79 -14.33
C TRP A 153 19.58 -3.11 -12.95
N PRO A 154 18.76 -3.13 -11.87
CA PRO A 154 17.31 -2.90 -11.82
C PRO A 154 16.92 -1.44 -12.05
N LYS A 155 15.69 -1.20 -12.53
CA LYS A 155 15.15 0.17 -12.61
C LYS A 155 14.71 0.63 -11.24
N LEU A 156 15.25 1.75 -10.77
CA LEU A 156 14.86 2.35 -9.51
C LEU A 156 13.70 3.32 -9.76
N VAL A 157 12.54 3.03 -9.19
CA VAL A 157 11.35 3.90 -9.28
C VAL A 157 11.15 4.61 -7.97
N LEU A 158 11.01 5.94 -8.03
CA LEU A 158 10.66 6.74 -6.86
C LEU A 158 9.20 6.51 -6.51
N VAL A 159 8.96 6.17 -5.24
CA VAL A 159 7.64 5.99 -4.67
C VAL A 159 7.50 6.95 -3.50
N ARG A 160 6.47 7.79 -3.56
CA ARG A 160 6.14 8.76 -2.53
C ARG A 160 4.88 8.33 -1.80
N TYR A 161 5.01 8.14 -0.49
CA TYR A 161 3.93 7.85 0.43
C TYR A 161 3.47 9.14 1.09
N THR A 162 2.20 9.47 0.91
CA THR A 162 1.54 10.62 1.53
C THR A 162 0.43 10.12 2.43
N ARG A 163 0.46 10.55 3.70
CA ARG A 163 -0.63 10.30 4.65
C ARG A 163 -1.78 11.26 4.39
N ILE A 164 -3.00 10.72 4.33
CA ILE A 164 -4.24 11.49 4.29
C ILE A 164 -5.04 11.14 5.54
N ILE A 165 -5.27 12.14 6.39
CA ILE A 165 -6.12 12.01 7.56
C ILE A 165 -7.56 12.19 7.11
N PHE A 166 -8.39 11.17 7.29
CA PHE A 166 -9.83 11.31 7.14
C PHE A 166 -10.36 11.91 8.44
N TYR A 167 -10.53 13.23 8.48
CA TYR A 167 -11.33 13.84 9.53
C TYR A 167 -12.77 13.40 9.32
N CYS A 168 -13.25 12.45 10.13
CA CYS A 168 -14.67 12.20 10.26
C CYS A 168 -15.26 13.44 10.94
N PHE A 169 -15.64 14.44 10.15
CA PHE A 169 -16.43 15.58 10.62
C PHE A 169 -17.83 15.02 10.93
N ILE A 170 -17.98 14.33 12.06
CA ILE A 170 -19.30 14.11 12.65
C ILE A 170 -19.74 15.50 13.09
N SER A 171 -20.55 16.16 12.26
CA SER A 171 -21.31 17.33 12.66
C SER A 171 -22.17 16.92 13.85
N ARG A 172 -21.68 17.21 15.06
CA ARG A 172 -22.47 17.21 16.28
C ARG A 172 -23.41 18.41 16.16
N ILE A 173 -24.47 18.27 15.36
CA ILE A 173 -25.60 19.19 15.39
C ILE A 173 -26.28 18.92 16.73
N HIS A 174 -25.85 19.67 17.73
CA HIS A 174 -26.59 19.83 18.96
C HIS A 174 -27.86 20.60 18.58
N LEU A 175 -28.96 19.88 18.31
CA LEU A 175 -30.28 20.45 18.33
C LEU A 175 -30.54 20.89 19.78
N SER A 176 -30.26 22.16 20.06
CA SER A 176 -30.85 22.90 21.17
C SER A 176 -32.11 23.56 20.61
N SER A 177 -33.26 22.97 20.96
CA SER A 177 -34.62 23.48 20.77
C SER A 177 -35.49 22.48 21.53
N SER A 178 -36.24 22.79 22.59
CA SER A 178 -36.67 24.05 23.21
C SER A 178 -36.79 23.85 24.73
#